data_AF-A0A2W7JUT3-F1
#
_entry.id   AF-A0A2W7JUT3-F1
#
_cell.length_a   1.000
_cell.length_b   1.000
_cell.length_c   1.000
_cell.angle_alpha   90.00
_cell.angle_beta   90.00
_cell.angle_gamma   90.00
#
_symmetry.space_group_name_H-M   'P 1'
#
loop_
_entity.id
_entity.type
_entity.pdbx_description
1 polymer ?
#
loop_
_entity_poly.entity_id
_entity_poly.type
_entity_poly.pdbx_seq_one_letter_code
_entity_poly.pdbx_strand_id
1 'polypeptide(L)'
;MNRHTLQIIVIIAIFFISVRGVSQTYVYLDENGKEISANNFDEKCNSNLLFQCLVIKQTKEFVISQIRLKQKFGKISPLEANQIKKLLSKDGKEELSNEKILLISYYDSLADYRASKEMHNFLEEKFINYYKKHIDEYKRYYKKNKVTYFSKFNKEIFEKKIKKFSKKKKKCKTKFEKKFDINVVFMHSDSSKFEKNYSDFKWVKDRGVINSVFIKNDMQDSLTSKKVRFLVLKPDGEYFISNYHYNNNSKILKTLLKNKNWSDYKEDYKKSLYGNIMGVGLFKRESRYHYKAHCF
;
A
#
# COMPACT_ATOMS: atom_id res chain seq x y z
N MET A 1 -38.03 6.38 56.79
CA MET A 1 -37.75 6.79 55.39
C MET A 1 -39.00 6.51 54.57
N ASN A 2 -39.54 7.48 53.84
CA ASN A 2 -40.82 7.30 53.13
C ASN A 2 -40.63 6.33 51.94
N ARG A 3 -41.65 5.54 51.61
CA ARG A 3 -41.60 4.49 50.55
C ARG A 3 -41.14 5.06 49.21
N HIS A 4 -41.56 6.29 48.90
CA HIS A 4 -41.15 7.03 47.72
C HIS A 4 -39.66 7.41 47.72
N THR A 5 -39.11 7.79 48.88
CA THR A 5 -37.68 8.12 49.03
C THR A 5 -36.81 6.89 48.80
N LEU A 6 -37.22 5.72 49.33
CA LEU A 6 -36.52 4.45 49.09
C LEU A 6 -36.58 4.03 47.61
N GLN A 7 -37.73 4.19 46.96
CA GLN A 7 -37.87 3.90 45.52
C GLN A 7 -36.98 4.77 44.65
N ILE A 8 -36.90 6.07 44.95
CA ILE A 8 -36.02 7.01 44.21
C ILE A 8 -34.55 6.61 44.40
N ILE A 9 -34.12 6.28 45.62
CA ILE A 9 -32.74 5.85 45.89
C ILE A 9 -32.41 4.56 45.13
N VAL A 10 -33.32 3.58 45.11
CA VAL A 10 -33.13 2.31 44.39
C VAL A 10 -33.05 2.53 42.88
N ILE A 11 -33.91 3.38 42.31
CA ILE A 11 -33.89 3.71 40.88
C ILE A 11 -32.57 4.41 40.52
N ILE A 12 -32.12 5.38 41.33
CA ILE A 12 -30.85 6.08 41.14
C ILE A 12 -29.68 5.08 41.22
N ALA A 13 -29.68 4.17 42.20
CA ALA A 13 -28.65 3.14 42.34
C ALA A 13 -28.61 2.18 41.13
N ILE A 14 -29.77 1.74 40.63
CA ILE A 14 -29.87 0.90 39.42
C ILE A 14 -29.39 1.67 38.17
N PHE A 15 -29.67 2.97 38.10
CA PHE A 15 -29.17 3.84 37.03
C PHE A 15 -27.63 3.97 37.09
N PHE A 16 -27.05 4.21 38.27
CA PHE A 16 -25.59 4.30 38.44
C PHE A 16 -24.86 2.96 38.20
N ILE A 17 -25.49 1.82 38.49
CA ILE A 17 -24.91 0.49 38.20
C ILE A 17 -24.94 0.20 36.69
N SER A 18 -25.97 0.64 35.97
CA SER A 18 -26.09 0.45 34.52
C SER A 18 -25.25 1.42 33.68
N VAL A 19 -24.74 2.52 34.26
CA VAL A 19 -23.77 3.43 33.59
C VAL A 19 -22.34 2.88 33.58
N ARG A 20 -22.06 1.73 34.21
CA ARG A 20 -20.83 0.96 33.95
C ARG A 20 -20.92 0.26 32.59
N GLY A 21 -21.13 1.05 31.53
CA GLY A 21 -20.96 0.61 30.16
C GLY A 21 -19.54 0.07 30.01
N VAL A 22 -19.43 -1.13 29.44
CA VAL A 22 -18.16 -1.78 29.12
C VAL A 22 -17.45 -0.88 28.12
N SER A 23 -16.58 0.01 28.60
CA SER A 23 -15.69 0.79 27.76
C SER A 23 -14.68 -0.18 27.15
N GLN A 24 -14.56 -0.17 25.83
CA GLN A 24 -13.56 -1.00 25.16
C GLN A 24 -12.16 -0.57 25.61
N THR A 25 -11.32 -1.53 25.97
CA THR A 25 -9.92 -1.26 26.29
C THR A 25 -9.13 -1.06 25.00
N TYR A 26 -8.42 0.06 24.88
CA TYR A 26 -7.58 0.34 23.72
C TYR A 26 -6.12 0.08 24.06
N VAL A 27 -5.46 -0.75 23.25
CA VAL A 27 -4.03 -1.05 23.35
C VAL A 27 -3.35 -0.52 22.09
N TYR A 28 -2.32 0.30 22.26
CA TYR A 28 -1.56 0.89 21.16
C TYR A 28 -0.14 0.35 21.18
N LEU A 29 0.30 -0.24 20.07
CA LEU A 29 1.62 -0.83 19.92
C LEU A 29 2.46 -0.03 18.92
N ASP A 30 3.74 0.16 19.23
CA ASP A 30 4.71 0.75 18.33
C ASP A 30 5.12 -0.21 17.19
N GLU A 31 6.03 0.25 16.34
CA GLU A 31 6.59 -0.52 15.23
C GLU A 31 7.35 -1.79 15.63
N ASN A 32 7.70 -1.93 16.91
CA ASN A 32 8.39 -3.09 17.49
C ASN A 32 7.45 -3.94 18.37
N GLY A 33 6.15 -3.65 18.40
CA GLY A 33 5.15 -4.37 19.20
C GLY A 33 5.16 -4.00 20.68
N LYS A 34 5.82 -2.92 21.08
CA LYS A 34 5.81 -2.42 22.47
C LYS A 34 4.63 -1.49 22.69
N GLU A 35 4.00 -1.60 23.86
CA GLU A 35 2.89 -0.72 24.22
C GLU A 35 3.35 0.74 24.37
N ILE A 36 2.55 1.67 23.84
CA ILE A 36 2.76 3.11 23.88
C ILE A 36 1.48 3.85 24.24
N SER A 37 1.61 5.13 24.63
CA SER A 37 0.44 5.97 24.91
C SER A 37 -0.37 6.27 23.64
N ALA A 38 -1.67 6.55 23.82
CA ALA A 38 -2.54 7.00 22.73
C ALA A 38 -1.99 8.26 22.03
N ASN A 39 -1.45 9.22 22.78
CA ASN A 39 -0.85 10.43 22.22
C ASN A 39 0.34 10.11 21.30
N ASN A 40 1.26 9.25 21.75
CA ASN A 40 2.41 8.84 20.93
C ASN A 40 1.97 8.10 19.67
N PHE A 41 0.90 7.30 19.79
CA PHE A 41 0.30 6.63 18.66
C PHE A 41 -0.26 7.63 17.65
N ASP A 42 -1.14 8.54 18.09
CA ASP A 42 -1.78 9.55 17.24
C ASP A 42 -0.78 10.47 16.56
N GLU A 43 0.26 10.92 17.28
CA GLU A 43 1.36 11.72 16.71
C GLU A 43 2.06 10.99 15.56
N LYS A 44 2.43 9.72 15.75
CA LYS A 44 3.04 8.90 14.70
C LYS A 44 2.06 8.64 13.55
N CYS A 45 0.78 8.40 13.83
CA CYS A 45 -0.25 8.17 12.82
C CYS A 45 -0.52 9.41 11.96
N ASN A 46 -0.38 10.60 12.53
CA ASN A 46 -0.47 11.86 11.80
C ASN A 46 0.69 12.03 10.80
N SER A 47 1.84 11.38 11.03
CA SER A 47 2.93 11.22 10.05
C SER A 47 2.56 10.14 9.01
N ASN A 48 1.64 10.53 8.14
CA ASN A 48 1.08 9.64 7.14
C ASN A 48 2.06 9.20 6.05
N LEU A 49 3.35 9.58 6.10
CA LEU A 49 4.36 9.20 5.11
C LEU A 49 5.18 7.97 5.52
N LEU A 50 5.55 7.86 6.79
CA LEU A 50 6.44 6.79 7.28
C LEU A 50 5.70 5.71 8.05
N PHE A 51 4.57 6.06 8.67
CA PHE A 51 3.82 5.15 9.50
C PHE A 51 2.45 4.83 8.91
N GLN A 52 2.02 3.58 9.10
CA GLN A 52 0.68 3.09 8.85
C GLN A 52 0.14 2.56 10.17
N CYS A 53 -0.98 3.11 10.62
CA CYS A 53 -1.64 2.67 11.82
C CYS A 53 -2.80 1.75 11.44
N LEU A 54 -2.83 0.56 12.04
CA LEU A 54 -3.81 -0.49 11.72
C LEU A 54 -4.40 -1.05 13.00
N VAL A 55 -5.72 -1.29 12.97
CA VAL A 55 -6.37 -2.15 13.96
C VAL A 55 -6.02 -3.60 13.60
N ILE A 56 -5.23 -4.25 14.43
CA ILE A 56 -4.81 -5.63 14.22
C ILE A 56 -5.77 -6.63 14.86
N LYS A 57 -6.52 -6.21 15.89
CA LYS A 57 -7.53 -7.03 16.55
C LYS A 57 -8.63 -6.16 17.13
N GLN A 58 -9.88 -6.56 16.92
CA GLN A 58 -11.05 -5.90 17.48
C GLN A 58 -12.02 -6.96 18.01
N THR A 59 -12.31 -6.88 19.31
CA THR A 59 -13.31 -7.71 19.98
C THR A 59 -14.35 -6.81 20.64
N LYS A 60 -15.29 -7.39 21.39
CA LYS A 60 -16.23 -6.59 22.20
C LYS A 60 -15.53 -5.89 23.36
N GLU A 61 -14.43 -6.43 23.85
CA GLU A 61 -13.76 -6.00 25.07
C GLU A 61 -12.56 -5.09 24.80
N PHE A 62 -11.85 -5.31 23.69
CA PHE A 62 -10.62 -4.58 23.40
C PHE A 62 -10.39 -4.33 21.92
N VAL A 63 -9.61 -3.28 21.65
CA VAL A 63 -9.13 -2.88 20.33
C VAL A 63 -7.62 -2.76 20.41
N ILE A 64 -6.90 -3.56 19.62
CA ILE A 64 -5.44 -3.50 19.52
C ILE A 64 -5.08 -2.83 18.21
N SER A 65 -4.37 -1.71 18.31
CA SER A 65 -3.85 -0.98 17.17
C SER A 65 -2.33 -1.01 17.17
N GLN A 66 -1.73 -1.16 15.98
CA GLN A 66 -0.28 -1.24 15.83
C GLN A 66 0.22 -0.28 14.75
N ILE A 67 1.34 0.37 15.04
CA ILE A 67 2.10 1.18 14.09
C ILE A 67 2.94 0.24 13.22
N ARG A 68 2.91 0.44 11.91
CA ARG A 68 3.77 -0.26 10.94
C ARG A 68 4.55 0.72 10.09
N LEU A 69 5.79 0.37 9.78
CA LEU A 69 6.61 1.15 8.86
C LEU A 69 6.12 0.96 7.42
N LYS A 70 5.87 2.08 6.74
CA LYS A 70 5.52 2.12 5.32
C LYS A 70 6.72 1.97 4.40
N GLN A 71 7.90 2.29 4.90
CA GLN A 71 9.15 2.33 4.16
C GLN A 71 10.27 1.83 5.06
N LYS A 72 11.31 1.21 4.51
CA LYS A 72 12.45 0.72 5.30
C LYS A 72 13.69 0.57 4.43
N PHE A 73 14.83 0.99 4.98
CA PHE A 73 16.14 0.56 4.49
C PHE A 73 16.58 -0.70 5.20
N GLY A 74 17.31 -1.57 4.50
CA GLY A 74 17.97 -2.70 5.11
C GLY A 74 19.15 -3.18 4.28
N LYS A 75 19.73 -4.29 4.70
CA LYS A 75 20.84 -4.94 4.01
C LYS A 75 20.70 -6.46 4.12
N ILE A 76 20.88 -7.13 3.00
CA ILE A 76 21.08 -8.57 2.91
C ILE A 76 22.51 -8.83 2.43
N SER A 77 22.96 -10.09 2.43
CA SER A 77 24.26 -10.40 1.85
C SER A 77 24.25 -10.20 0.32
N PRO A 78 25.40 -9.84 -0.29
CA PRO A 78 25.53 -9.79 -1.75
C PRO A 78 25.18 -11.14 -2.42
N LEU A 79 25.44 -12.25 -1.72
CA LEU A 79 25.08 -13.60 -2.18
C LEU A 79 23.56 -13.78 -2.27
N GLU A 80 22.82 -13.43 -1.23
CA GLU A 80 21.34 -13.48 -1.24
C GLU A 80 20.78 -12.56 -2.32
N ALA A 81 21.34 -11.35 -2.48
CA ALA A 81 20.93 -10.43 -3.53
C ALA A 81 21.11 -11.03 -4.94
N ASN A 82 22.23 -11.71 -5.18
CA ASN A 82 22.50 -12.42 -6.43
C ASN A 82 21.55 -13.62 -6.63
N GLN A 83 21.29 -14.41 -5.59
CA GLN A 83 20.33 -15.52 -5.64
C GLN A 83 18.93 -15.06 -6.03
N ILE A 84 18.46 -13.94 -5.46
CA ILE A 84 17.16 -13.33 -5.81
C ILE A 84 17.15 -12.95 -7.30
N LYS A 85 18.19 -12.30 -7.81
CA LYS A 85 18.27 -11.93 -9.24
C LYS A 85 18.28 -13.14 -10.16
N LYS A 86 19.04 -14.18 -9.82
CA LYS A 86 19.08 -15.43 -10.61
C LYS A 86 17.71 -16.12 -10.64
N LEU A 87 17.03 -16.19 -9.50
CA LEU A 87 15.69 -16.74 -9.41
C LEU A 87 14.70 -15.95 -10.28
N LEU A 88 14.70 -14.62 -10.16
CA LEU A 88 13.82 -13.75 -10.94
C LEU A 88 14.15 -13.80 -12.44
N SER A 89 15.42 -13.98 -12.81
CA SER A 89 15.84 -14.15 -14.21
C SER A 89 15.26 -15.42 -14.80
N LYS A 90 15.32 -16.52 -14.03
CA LYS A 90 14.74 -17.83 -14.40
C LYS A 90 13.22 -17.75 -14.54
N ASP A 91 12.54 -17.20 -13.53
CA ASP A 91 11.07 -17.12 -13.52
C ASP A 91 10.55 -16.13 -14.58
N GLY A 92 11.23 -15.00 -14.78
CA GLY A 92 10.87 -14.00 -15.77
C GLY A 92 11.32 -14.31 -17.20
N LYS A 93 12.14 -15.35 -17.41
CA LYS A 93 12.76 -15.68 -18.70
C LYS A 93 13.42 -14.44 -19.35
N GLU A 94 14.14 -13.69 -18.53
CA GLU A 94 14.91 -12.49 -18.91
C GLU A 94 16.20 -12.46 -18.11
N GLU A 95 17.31 -12.17 -18.76
CA GLU A 95 18.60 -12.05 -18.07
C GLU A 95 18.65 -10.75 -17.27
N LEU A 96 18.84 -10.85 -15.96
CA LEU A 96 19.06 -9.70 -15.07
C LEU A 96 20.55 -9.63 -14.72
N SER A 97 21.16 -8.47 -14.88
CA SER A 97 22.57 -8.29 -14.54
C SER A 97 22.77 -8.24 -13.02
N ASN A 98 23.78 -8.97 -12.55
CA ASN A 98 24.14 -8.98 -11.14
C ASN A 98 24.75 -7.65 -10.67
N GLU A 99 25.27 -6.84 -11.58
CA GLU A 99 25.92 -5.56 -11.29
C GLU A 99 24.94 -4.37 -11.26
N LYS A 100 23.76 -4.52 -11.86
CA LYS A 100 22.76 -3.44 -11.92
C LYS A 100 21.89 -3.39 -10.69
N ILE A 101 21.28 -2.24 -10.40
CA ILE A 101 20.28 -2.17 -9.33
C ILE A 101 19.01 -2.92 -9.78
N LEU A 102 18.45 -3.78 -8.95
CA LEU A 102 17.17 -4.41 -9.20
C LEU A 102 16.04 -3.52 -8.67
N LEU A 103 15.10 -3.16 -9.55
CA LEU A 103 13.89 -2.43 -9.22
C LEU A 103 12.67 -3.34 -9.40
N ILE A 104 11.94 -3.60 -8.33
CA ILE A 104 10.71 -4.41 -8.33
C ILE A 104 9.49 -3.52 -8.08
N SER A 105 8.48 -3.62 -8.95
CA SER A 105 7.13 -3.09 -8.75
C SER A 105 6.15 -4.24 -8.54
N TYR A 106 5.50 -4.26 -7.39
CA TYR A 106 4.70 -5.39 -6.93
C TYR A 106 3.19 -5.10 -7.00
N TYR A 107 2.42 -6.10 -7.41
CA TYR A 107 0.97 -6.03 -7.55
C TYR A 107 0.33 -7.16 -6.74
N ASP A 108 -0.73 -6.85 -6.00
CA ASP A 108 -1.43 -7.88 -5.23
C ASP A 108 -2.07 -8.91 -6.16
N SER A 109 -2.67 -8.45 -7.26
CA SER A 109 -3.32 -9.31 -8.25
C SER A 109 -3.27 -8.71 -9.66
N LEU A 110 -3.19 -9.59 -10.66
CA LEU A 110 -3.44 -9.27 -12.06
C LEU A 110 -4.95 -9.30 -12.33
N ALA A 111 -5.45 -8.26 -13.00
CA ALA A 111 -6.88 -8.14 -13.26
C ALA A 111 -7.41 -9.29 -14.14
N ASP A 112 -8.53 -9.86 -13.71
CA ASP A 112 -9.35 -10.81 -14.46
C ASP A 112 -10.62 -10.13 -14.97
N TYR A 113 -11.19 -10.62 -16.09
CA TYR A 113 -12.39 -10.03 -16.65
C TYR A 113 -13.58 -10.11 -15.69
N ARG A 114 -13.81 -11.27 -15.05
CA ARG A 114 -14.95 -11.46 -14.14
C ARG A 114 -14.85 -10.52 -12.95
N ALA A 115 -13.69 -10.53 -12.27
CA ALA A 115 -13.45 -9.65 -11.13
C ALA A 115 -13.52 -8.16 -11.52
N SER A 116 -12.99 -7.80 -12.71
CA SER A 116 -13.08 -6.42 -13.21
C SER A 116 -14.51 -5.99 -13.53
N LYS A 117 -15.34 -6.93 -14.01
CA LYS A 117 -16.75 -6.69 -14.30
C LYS A 117 -17.55 -6.54 -13.01
N GLU A 118 -17.34 -7.41 -12.03
CA GLU A 118 -17.95 -7.31 -10.71
C GLU A 118 -17.61 -5.97 -10.04
N MET A 119 -16.33 -5.57 -10.05
CA MET A 119 -15.91 -4.26 -9.54
C MET A 119 -16.51 -3.09 -10.33
N HIS A 120 -16.60 -3.20 -11.66
CA HIS A 120 -17.23 -2.17 -12.49
C HIS A 120 -18.70 -1.97 -12.12
N ASN A 121 -19.46 -3.06 -12.02
CA ASN A 121 -20.88 -3.01 -11.64
C ASN A 121 -21.06 -2.44 -10.24
N PHE A 122 -20.22 -2.86 -9.28
CA PHE A 122 -20.26 -2.31 -7.91
C PHE A 122 -20.02 -0.79 -7.88
N LEU A 123 -19.04 -0.30 -8.65
CA LEU A 123 -18.75 1.13 -8.75
C LEU A 123 -19.86 1.91 -9.45
N GLU A 124 -20.49 1.30 -10.46
CA GLU A 124 -21.65 1.85 -11.16
C GLU A 124 -22.83 2.01 -10.19
N GLU A 125 -23.17 0.95 -9.44
CA GLU A 125 -24.22 0.98 -8.41
C GLU A 125 -23.95 2.04 -7.34
N LYS A 126 -22.71 2.10 -6.83
CA LYS A 126 -22.32 3.09 -5.82
C LYS A 126 -22.45 4.52 -6.34
N PHE A 127 -22.03 4.76 -7.59
CA PHE A 127 -22.16 6.06 -8.24
C PHE A 127 -23.63 6.44 -8.41
N ILE A 128 -24.46 5.54 -8.92
CA ILE A 128 -25.90 5.74 -9.08
C ILE A 128 -26.54 6.06 -7.72
N ASN A 129 -26.21 5.30 -6.67
CA ASN A 129 -26.77 5.50 -5.34
C ASN A 129 -26.34 6.82 -4.69
N TYR A 130 -25.08 7.24 -4.88
CA TYR A 130 -24.61 8.55 -4.42
C TYR A 130 -25.43 9.67 -5.04
N TYR A 131 -25.56 9.68 -6.37
CA TYR A 131 -26.26 10.77 -7.05
C TYR A 131 -27.79 10.70 -6.95
N LYS A 132 -28.40 9.53 -6.77
CA LYS A 132 -29.83 9.43 -6.43
C LYS A 132 -30.16 10.17 -5.13
N LYS A 133 -29.24 10.24 -4.17
CA LYS A 133 -29.39 11.03 -2.93
C LYS A 133 -29.19 12.54 -3.15
N HIS A 134 -28.61 12.94 -4.28
CA HIS A 134 -28.33 14.32 -4.68
C HIS A 134 -29.00 14.64 -6.02
N ILE A 135 -30.34 14.51 -6.07
CA ILE A 135 -31.17 14.53 -7.29
C ILE A 135 -30.91 15.75 -8.19
N ASP A 136 -30.67 16.94 -7.61
CA ASP A 136 -30.43 18.16 -8.38
C ASP A 136 -29.03 18.20 -9.00
N GLU A 137 -28.01 17.69 -8.29
CA GLU A 137 -26.67 17.50 -8.84
C GLU A 137 -26.66 16.43 -9.93
N TYR A 138 -27.41 15.34 -9.73
CA TYR A 138 -27.55 14.28 -10.71
C TYR A 138 -28.16 14.77 -12.02
N LYS A 139 -29.31 15.47 -11.94
CA LYS A 139 -29.99 16.04 -13.11
C LYS A 139 -29.12 17.07 -13.84
N ARG A 140 -28.41 17.93 -13.09
CA ARG A 140 -27.53 18.96 -13.66
C ARG A 140 -26.29 18.36 -14.34
N TYR A 141 -25.71 17.30 -13.78
CA TYR A 141 -24.55 16.60 -14.33
C TYR A 141 -24.88 15.80 -15.60
N TYR A 142 -25.97 15.02 -15.58
CA TYR A 142 -26.33 14.14 -16.71
C TYR A 142 -26.83 14.94 -17.92
N LYS A 143 -27.62 16.00 -17.69
CA LYS A 143 -28.20 16.85 -18.74
C LYS A 143 -27.14 17.70 -19.45
N LYS A 144 -26.10 18.15 -18.73
CA LYS A 144 -25.02 19.01 -19.30
C LYS A 144 -23.97 18.22 -20.07
N ASN A 145 -23.62 17.01 -19.64
CA ASN A 145 -22.46 16.32 -20.20
C ASN A 145 -22.79 15.18 -21.18
N LYS A 146 -24.05 14.73 -21.31
CA LYS A 146 -24.40 13.49 -22.07
C LYS A 146 -23.51 12.30 -21.67
N VAL A 147 -23.04 12.27 -20.42
CA VAL A 147 -22.03 11.30 -19.98
C VAL A 147 -22.73 10.04 -19.51
N THR A 148 -22.66 8.98 -20.32
CA THR A 148 -22.74 7.61 -19.84
C THR A 148 -21.44 7.30 -19.10
N TYR A 149 -21.32 7.77 -17.84
CA TYR A 149 -20.08 7.66 -17.05
C TYR A 149 -19.62 6.19 -16.92
N PHE A 150 -20.58 5.27 -16.94
CA PHE A 150 -20.37 3.84 -17.03
C PHE A 150 -20.84 3.37 -18.41
N SER A 151 -19.93 3.39 -19.38
CA SER A 151 -20.11 2.67 -20.64
C SER A 151 -20.17 1.17 -20.34
N LYS A 152 -20.99 0.40 -21.08
CA LYS A 152 -21.03 -1.07 -20.99
C LYS A 152 -19.61 -1.64 -20.88
N PHE A 153 -19.33 -2.37 -19.81
CA PHE A 153 -18.07 -3.08 -19.66
C PHE A 153 -18.21 -4.51 -20.16
N ASN A 154 -17.45 -4.84 -21.21
CA ASN A 154 -17.44 -6.15 -21.84
C ASN A 154 -16.01 -6.67 -22.01
N LYS A 155 -15.88 -7.90 -22.51
CA LYS A 155 -14.60 -8.60 -22.66
C LYS A 155 -13.64 -7.85 -23.60
N GLU A 156 -14.14 -7.31 -24.71
CA GLU A 156 -13.32 -6.56 -25.68
C GLU A 156 -12.75 -5.27 -25.07
N ILE A 157 -13.55 -4.53 -24.29
CA ILE A 157 -13.11 -3.33 -23.57
C ILE A 157 -12.07 -3.68 -22.51
N PHE A 158 -12.28 -4.79 -21.80
CA PHE A 158 -11.30 -5.31 -20.85
C PHE A 158 -9.97 -5.62 -21.54
N GLU A 159 -9.98 -6.39 -22.63
CA GLU A 159 -8.78 -6.74 -23.40
C GLU A 159 -8.05 -5.50 -23.93
N LYS A 160 -8.77 -4.51 -24.46
CA LYS A 160 -8.20 -3.21 -24.87
C LYS A 160 -7.53 -2.49 -23.69
N LYS A 161 -8.15 -2.48 -22.52
CA LYS A 161 -7.60 -1.86 -21.29
C LYS A 161 -6.32 -2.57 -20.85
N ILE A 162 -6.31 -3.90 -20.81
CA ILE A 162 -5.13 -4.70 -20.45
C ILE A 162 -3.99 -4.45 -21.44
N LYS A 163 -4.25 -4.49 -22.75
CA LYS A 163 -3.23 -4.21 -23.76
C LYS A 163 -2.63 -2.81 -23.62
N LYS A 164 -3.47 -1.79 -23.36
CA LYS A 164 -3.01 -0.41 -23.11
C LYS A 164 -2.15 -0.33 -21.84
N PHE A 165 -2.55 -1.03 -20.78
CA PHE A 165 -1.79 -1.10 -19.53
C PHE A 165 -0.43 -1.77 -19.74
N SER A 166 -0.38 -2.94 -20.35
CA SER A 166 0.86 -3.67 -20.68
C SER A 166 1.82 -2.81 -21.52
N LYS A 167 1.32 -2.15 -22.58
CA LYS A 167 2.13 -1.22 -23.39
C LYS A 167 2.70 -0.07 -22.56
N LYS A 168 1.91 0.51 -21.64
CA LYS A 168 2.37 1.58 -20.74
C LYS A 168 3.48 1.08 -19.81
N LYS A 169 3.31 -0.10 -19.22
CA LYS A 169 4.31 -0.70 -18.31
C LYS A 169 5.60 -1.08 -19.03
N LYS A 170 5.51 -1.61 -20.25
CA LYS A 170 6.68 -1.84 -21.12
C LYS A 170 7.44 -0.54 -21.42
N LYS A 171 6.73 0.52 -21.84
CA LYS A 171 7.35 1.84 -22.06
C LYS A 171 8.02 2.38 -20.80
N CYS A 172 7.40 2.19 -19.64
CA CYS A 172 7.96 2.57 -18.35
C CYS A 172 9.26 1.84 -18.02
N LYS A 173 9.26 0.50 -18.15
CA LYS A 173 10.45 -0.36 -17.99
C LYS A 173 11.60 0.15 -18.86
N THR A 174 11.38 0.22 -20.17
CA THR A 174 12.41 0.67 -21.13
C THR A 174 12.92 2.08 -20.83
N LYS A 175 12.04 3.01 -20.45
CA LYS A 175 12.45 4.38 -20.11
C LYS A 175 13.38 4.43 -18.91
N PHE A 176 13.11 3.63 -17.87
CA PHE A 176 13.91 3.62 -16.66
C PHE A 176 15.23 2.86 -16.85
N GLU A 177 15.22 1.70 -17.50
CA GLU A 177 16.44 0.92 -17.80
C GLU A 177 17.39 1.65 -18.76
N LYS A 178 16.87 2.51 -19.66
CA LYS A 178 17.72 3.39 -20.49
C LYS A 178 18.34 4.55 -19.73
N LYS A 179 17.69 4.99 -18.64
CA LYS A 179 18.08 6.22 -17.91
C LYS A 179 18.95 5.94 -16.69
N PHE A 180 18.75 4.79 -16.08
CA PHE A 180 19.43 4.37 -14.86
C PHE A 180 20.02 2.98 -15.09
N ASP A 181 21.13 2.68 -14.42
CA ASP A 181 21.77 1.38 -14.54
C ASP A 181 21.06 0.33 -13.67
N ILE A 182 19.87 -0.06 -14.12
CA ILE A 182 18.94 -0.89 -13.37
C ILE A 182 18.34 -2.00 -14.24
N ASN A 183 17.85 -3.04 -13.56
CA ASN A 183 16.92 -4.01 -14.11
C ASN A 183 15.53 -3.80 -13.49
N VAL A 184 14.49 -3.74 -14.30
CA VAL A 184 13.11 -3.54 -13.82
C VAL A 184 12.30 -4.82 -13.95
N VAL A 185 11.74 -5.27 -12.83
CA VAL A 185 10.89 -6.45 -12.73
C VAL A 185 9.51 -6.06 -12.20
N PHE A 186 8.47 -6.61 -12.83
CA PHE A 186 7.10 -6.44 -12.39
C PHE A 186 6.61 -7.76 -11.82
N MET A 187 6.22 -7.74 -10.55
CA MET A 187 5.83 -8.92 -9.80
C MET A 187 4.37 -8.90 -9.41
N HIS A 188 3.80 -10.09 -9.24
CA HIS A 188 2.46 -10.26 -8.69
C HIS A 188 2.38 -11.45 -7.73
N SER A 189 1.36 -11.46 -6.88
CA SER A 189 1.20 -12.49 -5.84
C SER A 189 0.08 -13.51 -6.10
N ASP A 190 -0.71 -13.31 -7.15
CA ASP A 190 -1.90 -14.11 -7.41
C ASP A 190 -1.62 -15.29 -8.35
N SER A 191 -2.69 -15.90 -8.87
CA SER A 191 -2.58 -17.07 -9.72
C SER A 191 -1.98 -16.70 -11.08
N SER A 192 -0.95 -17.44 -11.51
CA SER A 192 -0.31 -17.29 -12.83
C SER A 192 -1.28 -17.48 -14.01
N LYS A 193 -2.47 -18.04 -13.77
CA LYS A 193 -3.52 -18.18 -14.79
C LYS A 193 -3.94 -16.84 -15.42
N PHE A 194 -3.71 -15.72 -14.74
CA PHE A 194 -4.05 -14.38 -15.23
C PHE A 194 -2.94 -13.74 -16.07
N GLU A 195 -1.71 -14.24 -15.99
CA GLU A 195 -0.58 -13.74 -16.80
C GLU A 195 -0.87 -13.85 -18.30
N LYS A 196 -1.63 -14.87 -18.73
CA LYS A 196 -2.04 -15.08 -20.13
C LYS A 196 -2.79 -13.88 -20.72
N ASN A 197 -3.49 -13.10 -19.88
CA ASN A 197 -4.20 -11.90 -20.32
C ASN A 197 -3.24 -10.76 -20.68
N TYR A 198 -1.97 -10.85 -20.25
CA TYR A 198 -0.93 -9.83 -20.39
C TYR A 198 0.20 -10.28 -21.31
N SER A 199 -0.09 -11.04 -22.37
CA SER A 199 0.91 -11.67 -23.27
C SER A 199 2.02 -10.73 -23.79
N ASP A 200 1.72 -9.44 -23.98
CA ASP A 200 2.67 -8.42 -24.46
C ASP A 200 3.69 -7.94 -23.40
N PHE A 201 3.60 -8.43 -22.16
CA PHE A 201 4.39 -7.96 -21.03
C PHE A 201 4.68 -9.07 -20.02
N LYS A 202 5.96 -9.24 -19.66
CA LYS A 202 6.35 -10.30 -18.74
C LYS A 202 6.11 -9.90 -17.29
N TRP A 203 5.43 -10.78 -16.59
CA TRP A 203 5.14 -10.71 -15.17
C TRP A 203 5.87 -11.85 -14.47
N VAL A 204 6.35 -11.59 -13.25
CA VAL A 204 7.01 -12.61 -12.44
C VAL A 204 6.15 -12.90 -11.22
N LYS A 205 5.72 -14.14 -11.05
CA LYS A 205 4.97 -14.55 -9.87
C LYS A 205 5.91 -14.60 -8.65
N ASP A 206 5.53 -13.90 -7.59
CA ASP A 206 6.17 -14.07 -6.29
C ASP A 206 5.75 -15.41 -5.67
N ARG A 207 6.74 -16.28 -5.46
CA ARG A 207 6.55 -17.57 -4.78
C ARG A 207 6.72 -17.46 -3.25
N GLY A 208 6.67 -16.24 -2.71
CA GLY A 208 6.86 -15.93 -1.29
C GLY A 208 8.27 -15.50 -0.92
N VAL A 209 9.18 -15.39 -1.90
CA VAL A 209 10.59 -15.03 -1.68
C VAL A 209 10.73 -13.58 -1.26
N ILE A 210 9.96 -12.68 -1.85
CA ILE A 210 10.01 -11.26 -1.45
C ILE A 210 9.53 -11.10 -0.01
N ASN A 211 8.43 -11.78 0.33
CA ASN A 211 7.90 -11.73 1.69
C ASN A 211 8.85 -12.37 2.71
N SER A 212 9.44 -13.52 2.41
CA SER A 212 10.31 -14.23 3.37
C SER A 212 11.63 -13.51 3.63
N VAL A 213 12.22 -12.88 2.60
CA VAL A 213 13.51 -12.19 2.74
C VAL A 213 13.33 -10.81 3.34
N PHE A 214 12.37 -10.02 2.83
CA PHE A 214 12.30 -8.58 3.15
C PHE A 214 11.22 -8.23 4.17
N ILE A 215 10.27 -9.14 4.45
CA ILE A 215 9.05 -8.87 5.24
C ILE A 215 8.90 -9.87 6.41
N LYS A 216 10.00 -10.43 6.94
CA LYS A 216 10.01 -11.43 8.04
C LYS A 216 8.99 -11.13 9.16
N ASN A 217 8.18 -12.15 9.48
CA ASN A 217 7.29 -12.48 10.62
C ASN A 217 6.67 -11.43 11.58
N ASP A 218 7.02 -10.15 11.59
CA ASP A 218 6.35 -9.13 12.43
C ASP A 218 5.06 -8.56 11.78
N MET A 219 4.70 -9.07 10.60
CA MET A 219 3.61 -8.59 9.75
C MET A 219 2.53 -9.64 9.44
N GLN A 220 2.60 -10.82 10.07
CA GLN A 220 1.54 -11.83 9.98
C GLN A 220 0.55 -11.63 11.11
N ASP A 221 -0.28 -10.58 10.99
CA ASP A 221 -1.69 -10.73 11.33
C ASP A 221 -2.48 -9.48 10.94
N SER A 222 -3.72 -9.75 10.57
CA SER A 222 -4.78 -8.86 10.09
C SER A 222 -4.76 -8.54 8.59
N LEU A 223 -5.66 -9.27 7.91
CA LEU A 223 -6.25 -9.01 6.61
C LEU A 223 -6.59 -7.53 6.41
N THR A 224 -5.71 -6.78 5.76
CA THR A 224 -6.00 -5.96 4.57
C THR A 224 -4.85 -4.99 4.30
N SER A 225 -4.21 -5.18 3.15
CA SER A 225 -3.63 -4.10 2.35
C SER A 225 -2.47 -3.31 2.98
N LYS A 226 -1.26 -3.86 2.83
CA LYS A 226 -0.31 -3.37 1.81
C LYS A 226 0.98 -4.18 1.89
N LYS A 227 1.09 -5.16 1.00
CA LYS A 227 2.35 -5.82 0.65
C LYS A 227 3.34 -4.76 0.17
N VAL A 228 4.64 -5.02 0.30
CA VAL A 228 5.69 -4.21 -0.33
C VAL A 228 5.25 -3.94 -1.77
N ARG A 229 5.03 -2.67 -2.12
CA ARG A 229 4.61 -2.27 -3.47
C ARG A 229 5.81 -2.02 -4.37
N PHE A 230 6.94 -1.78 -3.73
CA PHE A 230 8.12 -1.23 -4.36
C PHE A 230 9.38 -1.67 -3.60
N LEU A 231 10.37 -2.21 -4.31
CA LEU A 231 11.66 -2.61 -3.77
C LEU A 231 12.79 -2.15 -4.70
N VAL A 232 13.82 -1.54 -4.15
CA VAL A 232 15.10 -1.26 -4.82
C VAL A 232 16.17 -2.06 -4.10
N LEU A 233 16.89 -2.91 -4.82
CA LEU A 233 17.95 -3.77 -4.29
C LEU A 233 19.24 -3.51 -5.06
N LYS A 234 20.28 -3.06 -4.37
CA LYS A 234 21.61 -2.86 -4.93
C LYS A 234 22.40 -4.17 -4.96
N PRO A 235 23.46 -4.28 -5.81
CA PRO A 235 24.34 -5.46 -5.87
C PRO A 235 25.04 -5.77 -4.54
N ASP A 236 25.36 -4.75 -3.75
CA ASP A 236 25.99 -4.87 -2.43
C ASP A 236 25.02 -5.36 -1.33
N GLY A 237 23.78 -5.64 -1.70
CA GLY A 237 22.73 -6.14 -0.81
C GLY A 237 21.99 -5.07 -0.03
N GLU A 238 22.34 -3.78 -0.15
CA GLU A 238 21.49 -2.76 0.46
C GLU A 238 20.18 -2.62 -0.30
N TYR A 239 19.09 -2.42 0.43
CA TYR A 239 17.77 -2.33 -0.14
C TYR A 239 16.91 -1.25 0.50
N PHE A 240 15.92 -0.82 -0.27
CA PHE A 240 14.85 0.06 0.16
C PHE A 240 13.50 -0.54 -0.24
N ILE A 241 12.61 -0.76 0.72
CA ILE A 241 11.23 -1.20 0.48
C ILE A 241 10.25 -0.06 0.78
N SER A 242 9.14 -0.04 0.05
CA SER A 242 8.05 0.89 0.28
C SER A 242 6.70 0.26 -0.04
N ASN A 243 5.71 0.63 0.77
CA ASN A 243 4.30 0.33 0.52
C ASN A 243 3.60 1.41 -0.33
N TYR A 244 4.35 2.41 -0.81
CA TYR A 244 3.88 3.43 -1.76
C TYR A 244 4.14 3.02 -3.20
N HIS A 245 3.25 3.48 -4.08
CA HIS A 245 3.58 3.60 -5.49
C HIS A 245 4.44 4.84 -5.70
N TYR A 246 5.31 4.82 -6.70
CA TYR A 246 6.11 5.99 -7.06
C TYR A 246 5.81 6.38 -8.49
N ASN A 247 5.36 7.62 -8.66
CA ASN A 247 5.22 8.19 -9.98
C ASN A 247 6.59 8.46 -10.62
N ASN A 248 6.59 8.72 -11.92
CA ASN A 248 7.80 8.89 -12.73
C ASN A 248 8.68 10.06 -12.28
N ASN A 249 8.11 10.98 -11.52
CA ASN A 249 8.74 12.18 -11.01
C ASN A 249 9.05 12.13 -9.52
N SER A 250 8.85 10.98 -8.87
CA SER A 250 9.23 10.78 -7.47
C SER A 250 10.71 11.14 -7.28
N LYS A 251 10.96 12.13 -6.42
CA LYS A 251 12.32 12.52 -6.02
C LYS A 251 13.02 11.36 -5.34
N ILE A 252 12.33 10.70 -4.40
CA ILE A 252 12.80 9.49 -3.70
C ILE A 252 13.29 8.45 -4.70
N LEU A 253 12.45 8.08 -5.66
CA LEU A 253 12.79 7.07 -6.66
C LEU A 253 14.05 7.45 -7.46
N LYS A 254 14.08 8.66 -8.02
CA LYS A 254 15.21 9.10 -8.85
C LYS A 254 16.50 9.19 -8.04
N THR A 255 16.41 9.60 -6.77
CA THR A 255 17.55 9.70 -5.86
C THR A 255 18.12 8.32 -5.53
N LEU A 256 17.26 7.35 -5.18
CA LEU A 256 17.69 5.99 -4.85
C LEU A 256 18.35 5.28 -6.05
N LEU A 257 17.85 5.51 -7.28
CA LEU A 257 18.38 4.87 -8.48
C LEU A 257 19.67 5.52 -9.03
N LYS A 258 20.03 6.73 -8.59
CA LYS A 258 21.24 7.43 -9.05
C LYS A 258 22.44 7.28 -8.12
N ASN A 259 22.18 7.29 -6.81
CA ASN A 259 23.23 7.40 -5.81
C ASN A 259 23.69 6.02 -5.36
N LYS A 260 25.01 5.80 -5.41
CA LYS A 260 25.64 4.57 -4.91
C LYS A 260 25.61 4.50 -3.39
N ASN A 261 25.80 5.64 -2.72
CA ASN A 261 25.78 5.76 -1.27
C ASN A 261 24.42 6.33 -0.79
N TRP A 262 23.81 5.68 0.20
CA TRP A 262 22.54 6.09 0.79
C TRP A 262 22.68 6.57 2.25
N SER A 263 23.89 6.79 2.77
CA SER A 263 24.10 7.20 4.18
C SER A 263 23.26 8.40 4.58
N ASP A 264 23.30 9.49 3.82
CA ASP A 264 22.53 10.71 4.12
C ASP A 264 21.02 10.44 4.10
N TYR A 265 20.55 9.60 3.17
CA TYR A 265 19.12 9.26 3.08
C TYR A 265 18.67 8.33 4.22
N LYS A 266 19.56 7.47 4.70
CA LYS A 266 19.31 6.67 5.90
C LYS A 266 19.27 7.56 7.14
N GLU A 267 20.08 8.61 7.18
CA GLU A 267 20.05 9.60 8.26
C GLU A 267 18.76 10.43 8.22
N ASP A 268 18.37 10.94 7.04
CA ASP A 268 17.07 11.59 6.83
C ASP A 268 15.92 10.69 7.28
N TYR A 269 15.97 9.41 6.92
CA TYR A 269 14.98 8.41 7.33
C TYR A 269 14.93 8.26 8.86
N LYS A 270 16.08 8.07 9.52
CA LYS A 270 16.16 7.98 10.99
C LYS A 270 15.63 9.24 11.66
N LYS A 271 16.03 10.43 11.21
CA LYS A 271 15.54 11.72 11.73
C LYS A 271 14.03 11.87 11.55
N SER A 272 13.49 11.35 10.45
CA SER A 272 12.06 11.39 10.19
C SER A 272 11.25 10.41 11.05
N LEU A 273 11.87 9.32 11.54
CA LEU A 273 11.22 8.39 12.47
C LEU A 273 11.12 8.94 13.89
N TYR A 274 12.12 9.69 14.35
CA TYR A 274 12.26 10.09 15.75
C TYR A 274 12.18 11.60 16.02
N GLY A 275 12.12 12.44 14.98
CA GLY A 275 12.28 13.90 15.13
C GLY A 275 11.12 14.76 14.63
N ASN A 276 10.65 14.55 13.39
CA ASN A 276 9.66 15.46 12.78
C ASN A 276 8.56 14.69 12.03
N ILE A 277 7.31 14.87 12.47
CA ILE A 277 6.09 14.26 11.91
C ILE A 277 5.90 14.62 10.42
N MET A 278 6.40 15.77 9.96
CA MET A 278 6.35 16.19 8.55
C MET A 278 7.46 15.60 7.69
N GLY A 279 8.40 14.88 8.31
CA GLY A 279 9.56 14.25 7.71
C GLY A 279 10.67 15.22 7.31
N VAL A 280 11.87 14.67 7.17
CA VAL A 280 13.13 15.38 6.93
C VAL A 280 13.69 14.99 5.56
N GLY A 281 14.30 15.96 4.88
CA GLY A 281 15.05 15.75 3.65
C GLY A 281 14.26 14.99 2.57
N LEU A 282 14.73 13.80 2.19
CA LEU A 282 14.09 12.95 1.18
C LEU A 282 12.66 12.52 1.56
N PHE A 283 12.35 12.45 2.85
CA PHE A 283 11.06 12.02 3.38
C PHE A 283 10.19 13.21 3.84
N LYS A 284 10.45 14.42 3.35
CA LYS A 284 9.54 15.53 3.60
C LYS A 284 8.23 15.34 2.81
N ARG A 285 7.07 15.58 3.46
CA ARG A 285 5.75 15.46 2.83
C ARG A 285 5.62 16.36 1.58
N GLU A 286 5.32 15.77 0.42
CA GLU A 286 5.01 16.51 -0.82
C GLU A 286 3.51 16.78 -0.95
N SER A 287 3.11 17.99 -1.36
CA SER A 287 1.71 18.44 -1.40
C SER A 287 0.90 18.00 -2.63
N ARG A 288 1.46 17.27 -3.61
CA ARG A 288 0.80 17.03 -4.93
C ARG A 288 1.07 15.65 -5.55
N TYR A 289 0.74 14.58 -4.83
CA TYR A 289 0.99 13.20 -5.29
C TYR A 289 -0.04 12.66 -6.32
N HIS A 290 -1.31 13.08 -6.26
CA HIS A 290 -2.44 12.36 -6.91
C HIS A 290 -2.61 12.56 -8.43
N TYR A 291 -1.94 13.54 -9.06
CA TYR A 291 -2.21 13.92 -10.46
C TYR A 291 -1.14 13.46 -11.47
N LYS A 292 -0.23 12.56 -11.09
CA LYS A 292 0.96 12.23 -11.90
C LYS A 292 0.87 10.84 -12.52
N ALA A 293 1.46 10.65 -13.71
CA ALA A 293 1.53 9.34 -14.34
C ALA A 293 2.40 8.38 -13.50
N HIS A 294 1.80 7.26 -13.06
CA HIS A 294 2.49 6.21 -12.31
C HIS A 294 3.04 5.13 -13.24
N CYS A 295 4.37 4.96 -13.27
CA CYS A 295 5.02 3.79 -13.88
C CYS A 295 5.03 2.59 -12.93
N PHE A 296 5.21 2.81 -11.63
CA PHE A 296 5.39 1.79 -10.60
C PHE A 296 4.46 1.99 -9.42
#